data_AF-A0A9P8MTI0-F1
#
_entry.id   AF-A0A9P8MTI0-F1
#
_cell.length_a   1.000
_cell.length_b   1.000
_cell.length_c   1.000
_cell.angle_alpha   90.00
_cell.angle_beta   90.00
_cell.angle_gamma   90.00
#
_symmetry.space_group_name_H-M   'P 1'
#
loop_
_entity.id
_entity.type
_entity.pdbx_description
1 polymer ?
#
loop_
_entity_poly.entity_id
_entity_poly.type
_entity_poly.pdbx_seq_one_letter_code
_entity_poly.pdbx_strand_id
1 'polypeptide(L)'
;MLRRARAGANGSRSTKSKVVACPSPACAEVIDEFGLTGVAAYPVFLGSWWMALLLHDFDDWRLDYLCILDYSYFFEYNVDKAVDGSPSPSPLMQKVMALWDMPNLSDELKVRRSHMLCDMTFFDLKRTHEASMRNQTTDGLTSWVHVERDTWRDFKAVDAGGFAHYLSFAERVSGRDDLMLSGLVNDWVDIGPDLRYQECSQSVLALTRGSLAMGDLLICYERTLWMLNANFISEQRHVGCMTIVGACIWELCNHRQDVWRYYSLAHDLCSSVQSLDLYNMADLADCYTPDLIPRHIPDDAKVLPVPRRSHPYKVHVAGTEYTGSVMLHTAVCDAVDSGLLPATVVNYQIILPLLLRRGEMDSGTFLSHMDRHYCAHFADIMRSGHTHDFSRLYGRAIAALVMEDWWSGLYFAMGVGSLIEAQPDRISNDRSH
;
A
#
# COMPACT_ATOMS: atom_id res chain seq x y z
N MET A 1 -28.90 -17.84 -24.29
CA MET A 1 -28.22 -16.99 -23.31
C MET A 1 -28.11 -17.61 -21.92
N LEU A 2 -29.20 -17.80 -21.16
CA LEU A 2 -29.16 -18.22 -19.73
C LEU A 2 -28.27 -19.44 -19.38
N ARG A 3 -28.11 -20.42 -20.29
CA ARG A 3 -27.20 -21.57 -20.08
C ARG A 3 -25.70 -21.20 -20.13
N ARG A 4 -25.30 -20.09 -20.78
CA ARG A 4 -23.95 -19.49 -20.69
C ARG A 4 -23.74 -18.73 -19.38
N ALA A 5 -24.76 -18.02 -18.87
CA ALA A 5 -24.67 -17.36 -17.56
C ALA A 5 -24.44 -18.37 -16.42
N ARG A 6 -25.10 -19.54 -16.47
CA ARG A 6 -24.86 -20.66 -15.54
C ARG A 6 -23.56 -21.44 -15.79
N ALA A 7 -22.78 -21.12 -16.83
CA ALA A 7 -21.54 -21.84 -17.16
C ALA A 7 -20.28 -21.25 -16.50
N GLY A 8 -20.42 -20.20 -15.68
CA GLY A 8 -19.33 -19.70 -14.83
C GLY A 8 -18.10 -19.24 -15.61
N ALA A 9 -18.25 -18.24 -16.50
CA ALA A 9 -17.16 -17.77 -17.38
C ALA A 9 -15.89 -17.25 -16.65
N ASN A 10 -15.96 -16.97 -15.34
CA ASN A 10 -14.79 -16.70 -14.48
C ASN A 10 -14.63 -17.70 -13.31
N GLY A 11 -15.41 -18.78 -13.26
CA GLY A 11 -15.21 -19.94 -12.38
C GLY A 11 -15.02 -19.65 -10.88
N SER A 12 -15.75 -18.69 -10.32
CA SER A 12 -15.65 -18.25 -8.91
C SER A 12 -14.24 -17.82 -8.49
N ARG A 13 -13.52 -17.12 -9.38
CA ARG A 13 -12.18 -16.58 -9.13
C ARG A 13 -12.24 -15.08 -8.87
N SER A 14 -11.46 -14.62 -7.89
CA SER A 14 -11.12 -13.20 -7.73
C SER A 14 -10.33 -12.71 -8.95
N THR A 15 -10.46 -11.41 -9.23
CA THR A 15 -9.68 -10.69 -10.26
C THR A 15 -8.52 -9.89 -9.68
N LYS A 16 -8.36 -9.77 -8.35
CA LYS A 16 -7.05 -9.38 -7.79
C LYS A 16 -6.06 -10.50 -8.19
N SER A 17 -4.92 -10.10 -8.76
CA SER A 17 -4.14 -10.91 -9.70
C SER A 17 -3.83 -12.34 -9.22
N LYS A 18 -3.85 -13.30 -10.14
CA LYS A 18 -3.18 -14.59 -9.96
C LYS A 18 -1.66 -14.36 -10.06
N VAL A 19 -1.07 -13.72 -9.06
CA VAL A 19 0.36 -13.43 -9.04
C VAL A 19 1.11 -14.76 -8.97
N VAL A 20 1.64 -15.19 -10.12
CA VAL A 20 2.62 -16.27 -10.19
C VAL A 20 3.90 -15.75 -9.53
N ALA A 21 4.65 -16.61 -8.83
CA ALA A 21 5.93 -16.23 -8.24
C ALA A 21 6.84 -15.61 -9.32
N CYS A 22 7.48 -14.46 -9.05
CA CYS A 22 8.35 -13.80 -10.03
C CYS A 22 9.45 -14.77 -10.47
N PRO A 23 9.57 -15.11 -11.78
CA PRO A 23 10.56 -16.07 -12.26
C PRO A 23 11.99 -15.49 -12.32
N SER A 24 12.20 -14.27 -11.81
CA SER A 24 13.51 -13.64 -11.71
C SER A 24 14.39 -14.38 -10.69
N PRO A 25 15.66 -14.70 -11.04
CA PRO A 25 16.62 -15.26 -10.09
C PRO A 25 16.75 -14.43 -8.81
N ALA A 26 16.72 -13.10 -8.88
CA ALA A 26 16.85 -12.23 -7.71
C ALA A 26 15.72 -12.44 -6.67
N CYS A 27 14.49 -12.72 -7.11
CA CYS A 27 13.41 -13.12 -6.21
C CYS A 27 13.64 -14.53 -5.67
N ALA A 28 13.97 -15.49 -6.54
CA ALA A 28 14.17 -16.88 -6.14
C ALA A 28 15.31 -17.05 -5.11
N GLU A 29 16.41 -16.31 -5.28
CA GLU A 29 17.52 -16.23 -4.32
C GLU A 29 17.04 -15.73 -2.95
N VAL A 30 16.40 -14.55 -2.89
CA VAL A 30 15.91 -13.95 -1.63
C VAL A 30 14.85 -14.82 -0.95
N ILE A 31 14.02 -15.50 -1.74
CA ILE A 31 13.04 -16.46 -1.25
C ILE A 31 13.73 -17.67 -0.57
N ASP A 32 14.82 -18.19 -1.14
CA ASP A 32 15.55 -19.32 -0.55
C ASP A 32 16.42 -18.88 0.65
N GLU A 33 17.08 -17.72 0.53
CA GLU A 33 17.93 -17.06 1.53
C GLU A 33 17.21 -16.85 2.87
N PHE A 34 15.91 -16.52 2.83
CA PHE A 34 15.06 -16.35 4.03
C PHE A 34 14.05 -17.49 4.24
N GLY A 35 14.19 -18.62 3.54
CA GLY A 35 13.36 -19.82 3.73
C GLY A 35 11.89 -19.70 3.30
N LEU A 36 11.54 -18.65 2.57
CA LEU A 36 10.18 -18.29 2.14
C LEU A 36 9.65 -19.16 0.98
N THR A 37 10.39 -20.19 0.55
CA THR A 37 10.03 -21.08 -0.57
C THR A 37 8.65 -21.74 -0.43
N GLY A 38 8.16 -21.96 0.80
CA GLY A 38 6.82 -22.47 1.07
C GLY A 38 5.67 -21.47 0.83
N VAL A 39 5.97 -20.17 0.81
CA VAL A 39 5.00 -19.06 0.73
C VAL A 39 5.21 -18.15 -0.48
N ALA A 40 6.31 -18.29 -1.21
CA ALA A 40 6.64 -17.57 -2.44
C ALA A 40 5.58 -17.63 -3.56
N ALA A 41 4.71 -18.64 -3.54
CA ALA A 41 3.55 -18.74 -4.44
C ALA A 41 2.42 -17.74 -4.09
N TYR A 42 2.59 -16.93 -3.04
CA TYR A 42 1.66 -15.91 -2.57
C TYR A 42 2.39 -14.55 -2.41
N PRO A 43 2.66 -13.80 -3.50
CA PRO A 43 3.36 -12.51 -3.43
C PRO A 43 2.73 -11.43 -2.53
N VAL A 44 1.47 -11.60 -2.10
CA VAL A 44 0.91 -10.77 -1.02
C VAL A 44 1.53 -11.10 0.34
N PHE A 45 1.68 -12.39 0.68
CA PHE A 45 2.35 -12.86 1.90
C PHE A 45 3.76 -12.25 1.99
N LEU A 46 4.54 -12.26 0.90
CA LEU A 46 5.90 -11.71 0.89
C LEU A 46 5.94 -10.21 1.28
N GLY A 47 4.87 -9.48 0.96
CA GLY A 47 4.65 -8.12 1.41
C GLY A 47 4.31 -8.03 2.89
N SER A 48 3.20 -8.67 3.29
CA SER A 48 2.69 -8.67 4.66
C SER A 48 3.74 -9.15 5.68
N TRP A 49 4.54 -10.14 5.32
CA TRP A 49 5.72 -10.61 6.07
C TRP A 49 6.74 -9.49 6.33
N TRP A 50 7.19 -8.80 5.27
CA TRP A 50 8.17 -7.70 5.40
C TRP A 50 7.57 -6.52 6.17
N MET A 51 6.28 -6.22 5.95
CA MET A 51 5.55 -5.19 6.71
C MET A 51 5.54 -5.54 8.20
N ALA A 52 5.14 -6.75 8.56
CA ALA A 52 5.01 -7.18 9.95
C ALA A 52 6.33 -7.17 10.72
N LEU A 53 7.44 -7.52 10.07
CA LEU A 53 8.78 -7.39 10.65
C LEU A 53 9.19 -5.92 10.85
N LEU A 54 8.73 -4.99 10.00
CA LEU A 54 8.95 -3.55 10.19
C LEU A 54 8.22 -2.99 11.43
N LEU A 55 7.11 -3.60 11.85
CA LEU A 55 6.30 -3.13 12.98
C LEU A 55 6.87 -3.50 14.35
N HIS A 56 7.78 -4.48 14.42
CA HIS A 56 8.28 -5.08 15.67
C HIS A 56 7.14 -5.57 16.59
N ASP A 57 6.07 -6.14 16.02
CA ASP A 57 4.93 -6.67 16.79
C ASP A 57 5.28 -7.87 17.70
N PHE A 58 6.48 -8.47 17.55
CA PHE A 58 6.91 -9.72 18.21
C PHE A 58 8.43 -9.73 18.49
N ASP A 59 8.87 -9.55 19.75
CA ASP A 59 10.30 -9.47 20.12
C ASP A 59 11.11 -10.76 19.90
N ASP A 60 10.71 -11.88 20.50
CA ASP A 60 11.42 -13.17 20.41
C ASP A 60 10.45 -14.33 20.66
N TRP A 61 10.03 -15.02 19.58
CA TRP A 61 9.71 -16.46 19.53
C TRP A 61 8.89 -16.94 18.32
N ARG A 62 7.79 -16.24 17.96
CA ARG A 62 6.61 -16.84 17.30
C ARG A 62 6.32 -16.28 15.90
N LEU A 63 7.30 -16.40 15.00
CA LEU A 63 7.10 -16.19 13.56
C LEU A 63 5.96 -17.05 12.98
N ASP A 64 5.65 -18.20 13.59
CA ASP A 64 4.47 -19.02 13.26
C ASP A 64 3.15 -18.24 13.30
N TYR A 65 2.98 -17.29 14.23
CA TYR A 65 1.73 -16.52 14.31
C TYR A 65 1.66 -15.42 13.24
N LEU A 66 2.79 -14.80 12.89
CA LEU A 66 2.86 -13.93 11.70
C LEU A 66 2.47 -14.70 10.43
N CYS A 67 3.01 -15.90 10.23
CA CYS A 67 2.58 -16.77 9.14
C CYS A 67 1.06 -17.03 9.18
N ILE A 68 0.46 -17.28 10.35
CA ILE A 68 -1.00 -17.45 10.50
C ILE A 68 -1.77 -16.17 10.15
N LEU A 69 -1.27 -14.99 10.51
CA LEU A 69 -1.88 -13.69 10.21
C LEU A 69 -1.80 -13.35 8.71
N ASP A 70 -0.67 -13.61 8.05
CA ASP A 70 -0.50 -13.47 6.60
C ASP A 70 -1.37 -14.51 5.84
N TYR A 71 -1.45 -15.74 6.36
CA TYR A 71 -2.45 -16.71 5.90
C TYR A 71 -3.89 -16.32 6.25
N SER A 72 -4.11 -15.30 7.09
CA SER A 72 -5.45 -14.76 7.39
C SER A 72 -5.83 -13.61 6.48
N TYR A 73 -4.86 -12.88 5.93
CA TYR A 73 -5.06 -12.15 4.68
C TYR A 73 -5.42 -13.12 3.54
N PHE A 74 -4.79 -14.30 3.48
CA PHE A 74 -5.25 -15.37 2.57
C PHE A 74 -6.67 -15.88 2.93
N PHE A 75 -7.07 -15.96 4.20
CA PHE A 75 -8.47 -16.25 4.57
C PHE A 75 -9.42 -15.17 4.06
N GLU A 76 -9.12 -13.88 4.23
CA GLU A 76 -9.96 -12.77 3.75
C GLU A 76 -10.27 -12.95 2.25
N TYR A 77 -9.25 -13.10 1.40
CA TYR A 77 -9.40 -13.36 -0.05
C TYR A 77 -10.08 -14.71 -0.40
N ASN A 78 -10.38 -15.55 0.59
CA ASN A 78 -10.98 -16.87 0.40
C ASN A 78 -12.12 -17.19 1.40
N VAL A 79 -12.73 -16.21 2.08
CA VAL A 79 -13.68 -16.46 3.18
C VAL A 79 -14.89 -17.30 2.72
N ASP A 80 -15.44 -17.02 1.54
CA ASP A 80 -16.50 -17.80 0.89
C ASP A 80 -16.14 -19.28 0.59
N LYS A 81 -14.88 -19.68 0.79
CA LYS A 81 -14.38 -21.07 0.65
C LYS A 81 -14.05 -21.73 1.99
N ALA A 82 -14.02 -20.95 3.07
CA ALA A 82 -13.77 -21.39 4.45
C ALA A 82 -15.07 -21.68 5.24
N VAL A 83 -16.22 -21.22 4.75
CA VAL A 83 -17.54 -21.43 5.39
C VAL A 83 -17.90 -22.92 5.46
N ASP A 84 -18.45 -23.34 6.60
CA ASP A 84 -19.09 -24.64 6.79
C ASP A 84 -20.17 -24.89 5.72
N GLY A 85 -19.96 -25.92 4.91
CA GLY A 85 -20.81 -26.24 3.74
C GLY A 85 -20.06 -26.27 2.41
N SER A 86 -18.84 -25.77 2.34
CA SER A 86 -17.93 -26.01 1.20
C SER A 86 -17.65 -27.51 1.06
N PRO A 87 -17.97 -28.17 -0.08
CA PRO A 87 -17.95 -29.63 -0.18
C PRO A 87 -16.56 -30.27 -0.15
N SER A 88 -15.49 -29.46 -0.28
CA SER A 88 -14.14 -29.81 0.15
C SER A 88 -13.27 -28.54 0.18
N PRO A 89 -12.90 -27.98 1.36
CA PRO A 89 -11.89 -26.93 1.45
C PRO A 89 -10.53 -27.46 0.96
N SER A 90 -9.70 -26.60 0.37
CA SER A 90 -8.42 -27.04 -0.21
C SER A 90 -7.44 -27.57 0.85
N PRO A 91 -6.45 -28.41 0.50
CA PRO A 91 -5.46 -28.91 1.46
C PRO A 91 -4.61 -27.82 2.14
N LEU A 92 -4.54 -26.61 1.56
CA LEU A 92 -3.99 -25.45 2.25
C LEU A 92 -5.01 -24.87 3.23
N MET A 93 -6.25 -24.62 2.80
CA MET A 93 -7.32 -24.08 3.64
C MET A 93 -7.54 -24.94 4.90
N GLN A 94 -7.55 -26.28 4.75
CA GLN A 94 -7.61 -27.21 5.88
C GLN A 94 -6.46 -27.04 6.89
N LYS A 95 -5.25 -26.72 6.41
CA LYS A 95 -4.11 -26.43 7.30
C LYS A 95 -4.28 -25.09 8.02
N VAL A 96 -4.73 -24.03 7.35
CA VAL A 96 -4.92 -22.72 8.01
C VAL A 96 -6.04 -22.79 9.06
N MET A 97 -7.15 -23.50 8.75
CA MET A 97 -8.21 -23.79 9.72
C MET A 97 -7.67 -24.60 10.92
N ALA A 98 -6.82 -25.61 10.69
CA ALA A 98 -6.21 -26.38 11.78
C ALA A 98 -5.20 -25.58 12.63
N LEU A 99 -4.52 -24.57 12.05
CA LEU A 99 -3.67 -23.65 12.80
C LEU A 99 -4.49 -22.68 13.67
N TRP A 100 -5.67 -22.28 13.20
CA TRP A 100 -6.60 -21.43 13.95
C TRP A 100 -7.06 -22.09 15.25
N ASP A 101 -7.41 -23.38 15.20
CA ASP A 101 -7.88 -24.18 16.33
C ASP A 101 -6.77 -24.85 17.16
N MET A 102 -5.54 -24.33 17.08
CA MET A 102 -4.43 -24.80 17.91
C MET A 102 -4.76 -24.65 19.41
N PRO A 103 -4.68 -25.74 20.21
CA PRO A 103 -4.91 -25.67 21.65
C PRO A 103 -3.73 -25.00 22.37
N ASN A 104 -4.00 -24.41 23.55
CA ASN A 104 -3.00 -23.83 24.45
C ASN A 104 -2.23 -22.60 23.91
N LEU A 105 -2.84 -21.81 23.02
CA LEU A 105 -2.36 -20.44 22.69
C LEU A 105 -2.18 -19.60 23.97
N SER A 106 -1.20 -18.69 23.98
CA SER A 106 -1.04 -17.70 25.05
C SER A 106 -2.23 -16.72 25.07
N ASP A 107 -2.46 -16.04 26.19
CA ASP A 107 -3.65 -15.17 26.32
C ASP A 107 -3.62 -13.98 25.36
N GLU A 108 -2.45 -13.45 25.03
CA GLU A 108 -2.28 -12.45 23.96
C GLU A 108 -2.71 -13.00 22.59
N LEU A 109 -2.28 -14.22 22.23
CA LEU A 109 -2.67 -14.87 20.97
C LEU A 109 -4.17 -15.22 20.94
N LYS A 110 -4.80 -15.47 22.09
CA LYS A 110 -6.27 -15.60 22.20
C LYS A 110 -6.98 -14.28 21.93
N VAL A 111 -6.45 -13.15 22.42
CA VAL A 111 -6.99 -11.80 22.15
C VAL A 111 -6.82 -11.44 20.67
N ARG A 112 -5.62 -11.60 20.09
CA ARG A 112 -5.39 -11.36 18.66
C ARG A 112 -6.26 -12.28 17.77
N ARG A 113 -6.42 -13.58 18.11
CA ARG A 113 -7.39 -14.49 17.43
C ARG A 113 -8.84 -13.99 17.54
N SER A 114 -9.21 -13.38 18.66
CA SER A 114 -10.57 -12.87 18.88
C SER A 114 -10.84 -11.59 18.08
N HIS A 115 -9.86 -10.68 17.95
CA HIS A 115 -9.96 -9.53 17.04
C HIS A 115 -10.10 -9.99 15.59
N MET A 116 -9.24 -10.93 15.17
CA MET A 116 -9.27 -11.49 13.82
C MET A 116 -10.58 -12.24 13.50
N LEU A 117 -11.27 -12.82 14.49
CA LEU A 117 -12.65 -13.33 14.32
C LEU A 117 -13.68 -12.22 14.08
N CYS A 118 -13.54 -11.06 14.74
CA CYS A 118 -14.38 -9.89 14.49
C CYS A 118 -14.11 -9.31 13.10
N ASP A 119 -12.85 -9.20 12.68
CA ASP A 119 -12.47 -8.73 11.35
C ASP A 119 -13.00 -9.66 10.25
N MET A 120 -12.82 -10.99 10.39
CA MET A 120 -13.40 -11.97 9.45
C MET A 120 -14.95 -11.90 9.39
N THR A 121 -15.62 -11.54 10.49
CA THR A 121 -17.07 -11.27 10.50
C THR A 121 -17.39 -9.97 9.75
N PHE A 122 -16.55 -8.94 9.85
CA PHE A 122 -16.68 -7.72 9.06
C PHE A 122 -16.51 -7.99 7.55
N PHE A 123 -15.62 -8.88 7.10
CA PHE A 123 -15.50 -9.16 5.65
C PHE A 123 -16.69 -9.89 5.05
N ASP A 124 -17.36 -10.76 5.80
CA ASP A 124 -18.64 -11.36 5.36
C ASP A 124 -19.72 -10.28 5.19
N LEU A 125 -19.76 -9.29 6.11
CA LEU A 125 -20.62 -8.12 6.00
C LEU A 125 -20.22 -7.18 4.86
N LYS A 126 -18.92 -6.89 4.66
CA LYS A 126 -18.38 -6.06 3.55
C LYS A 126 -18.77 -6.70 2.21
N ARG A 127 -18.50 -7.99 2.03
CA ARG A 127 -18.85 -8.74 0.80
C ARG A 127 -20.34 -8.84 0.56
N THR A 128 -21.14 -8.99 1.63
CA THR A 128 -22.60 -8.93 1.52
C THR A 128 -23.07 -7.54 1.08
N HIS A 129 -22.43 -6.47 1.57
CA HIS A 129 -22.70 -5.10 1.13
C HIS A 129 -22.28 -4.86 -0.32
N GLU A 130 -21.02 -5.14 -0.69
CA GLU A 130 -20.50 -5.10 -2.06
C GLU A 130 -21.41 -5.86 -3.03
N ALA A 131 -21.79 -7.09 -2.70
CA ALA A 131 -22.68 -7.92 -3.52
C ALA A 131 -24.09 -7.34 -3.67
N SER A 132 -24.60 -6.61 -2.66
CA SER A 132 -25.87 -5.87 -2.75
C SER A 132 -25.76 -4.62 -3.62
N MET A 133 -24.60 -3.94 -3.61
CA MET A 133 -24.32 -2.75 -4.42
C MET A 133 -23.96 -3.10 -5.87
N ARG A 134 -23.53 -4.34 -6.16
CA ARG A 134 -23.07 -4.83 -7.48
C ARG A 134 -24.01 -4.61 -8.68
N ASN A 135 -25.30 -4.35 -8.45
CA ASN A 135 -26.25 -4.04 -9.53
C ASN A 135 -26.41 -2.52 -9.78
N GLN A 136 -25.76 -1.67 -8.98
CA GLN A 136 -25.85 -0.21 -9.03
C GLN A 136 -24.67 0.35 -9.83
N THR A 137 -24.78 0.21 -11.15
CA THR A 137 -23.72 0.56 -12.12
C THR A 137 -23.24 2.01 -11.95
N THR A 138 -21.95 2.17 -11.68
CA THR A 138 -21.24 3.44 -11.90
C THR A 138 -21.20 3.77 -13.38
N ASP A 139 -21.13 5.06 -13.71
CA ASP A 139 -20.95 5.57 -15.08
C ASP A 139 -19.47 5.76 -15.48
N GLY A 140 -18.55 5.43 -14.57
CA GLY A 140 -17.11 5.68 -14.72
C GLY A 140 -16.68 7.12 -14.40
N LEU A 141 -17.61 7.97 -13.96
CA LEU A 141 -17.36 9.36 -13.52
C LEU A 141 -17.81 9.60 -12.07
N THR A 142 -18.67 8.73 -11.55
CA THR A 142 -19.24 8.75 -10.19
C THR A 142 -19.06 7.39 -9.51
N SER A 143 -19.03 7.36 -8.18
CA SER A 143 -18.92 6.12 -7.39
C SER A 143 -19.71 6.19 -6.09
N TRP A 144 -19.92 5.03 -5.45
CA TRP A 144 -20.63 4.89 -4.18
C TRP A 144 -19.69 5.21 -3.01
N VAL A 145 -20.02 6.28 -2.30
CA VAL A 145 -19.23 6.81 -1.17
C VAL A 145 -20.06 6.84 0.11
N HIS A 146 -19.37 6.71 1.24
CA HIS A 146 -19.97 6.99 2.54
C HIS A 146 -20.34 8.48 2.66
N VAL A 147 -21.41 8.78 3.39
CA VAL A 147 -21.85 10.16 3.66
C VAL A 147 -21.15 10.75 4.90
N GLU A 148 -20.73 9.88 5.82
CA GLU A 148 -20.29 10.25 7.16
C GLU A 148 -18.85 9.75 7.42
N ARG A 149 -17.99 10.69 7.85
CA ARG A 149 -16.53 10.55 7.95
C ARG A 149 -16.10 9.47 8.94
N ASP A 150 -16.72 9.42 10.11
CA ASP A 150 -16.31 8.49 11.17
C ASP A 150 -16.77 7.06 10.86
N THR A 151 -17.94 6.90 10.25
CA THR A 151 -18.40 5.62 9.65
C THR A 151 -17.46 5.14 8.55
N TRP A 152 -17.03 6.04 7.65
CA TRP A 152 -16.04 5.68 6.61
C TRP A 152 -14.68 5.30 7.22
N ARG A 153 -14.19 6.09 8.18
CA ARG A 153 -12.93 5.85 8.88
C ARG A 153 -12.96 4.52 9.64
N ASP A 154 -14.06 4.22 10.31
CA ASP A 154 -14.25 2.95 11.01
C ASP A 154 -14.32 1.78 10.02
N PHE A 155 -15.03 1.91 8.90
CA PHE A 155 -15.03 0.91 7.82
C PHE A 155 -13.62 0.67 7.27
N LYS A 156 -12.88 1.74 6.91
CA LYS A 156 -11.59 1.62 6.26
C LYS A 156 -10.48 1.19 7.22
N ALA A 157 -10.60 1.48 8.52
CA ALA A 157 -9.71 0.94 9.54
C ALA A 157 -9.77 -0.59 9.66
N VAL A 158 -10.94 -1.22 9.41
CA VAL A 158 -11.04 -2.68 9.33
C VAL A 158 -10.62 -3.21 7.96
N ASP A 159 -11.04 -2.54 6.88
CA ASP A 159 -10.71 -2.91 5.49
C ASP A 159 -9.21 -2.80 5.14
N ALA A 160 -8.43 -2.03 5.90
CA ALA A 160 -6.98 -1.86 5.71
C ALA A 160 -6.15 -3.16 5.88
N GLY A 161 -6.77 -4.30 6.21
CA GLY A 161 -6.09 -5.60 6.26
C GLY A 161 -5.24 -5.86 7.51
N GLY A 162 -5.23 -4.91 8.46
CA GLY A 162 -4.32 -4.88 9.61
C GLY A 162 -4.67 -5.82 10.78
N PHE A 163 -5.10 -7.05 10.48
CA PHE A 163 -5.80 -7.97 11.40
C PHE A 163 -5.06 -8.34 12.69
N ALA A 164 -3.77 -8.10 12.78
CA ALA A 164 -2.95 -8.37 13.97
C ALA A 164 -2.80 -7.17 14.91
N HIS A 165 -3.01 -5.94 14.42
CA HIS A 165 -2.28 -4.76 14.92
C HIS A 165 -3.08 -3.83 15.83
N TYR A 166 -4.39 -4.05 16.03
CA TYR A 166 -5.24 -3.19 16.89
C TYR A 166 -4.70 -2.93 18.31
N LEU A 167 -3.82 -3.80 18.83
CA LEU A 167 -3.17 -3.65 20.14
C LEU A 167 -1.92 -2.74 20.10
N SER A 168 -1.39 -2.48 18.91
CA SER A 168 -0.11 -1.82 18.65
C SER A 168 -0.29 -0.37 18.17
N PHE A 169 -1.52 0.02 17.82
CA PHE A 169 -1.92 1.38 17.46
C PHE A 169 -2.29 2.25 18.69
N ALA A 170 -2.35 3.57 18.52
CA ALA A 170 -2.77 4.50 19.57
C ALA A 170 -4.26 4.30 19.98
N GLU A 171 -4.62 4.56 21.25
CA GLU A 171 -6.00 4.33 21.69
C GLU A 171 -7.08 5.15 20.94
N ARG A 172 -8.28 4.58 20.83
CA ARG A 172 -9.57 5.26 20.51
C ARG A 172 -9.68 5.80 19.09
N VAL A 173 -9.59 7.12 18.92
CA VAL A 173 -9.81 7.80 17.62
C VAL A 173 -8.52 7.76 16.81
N SER A 174 -7.41 8.21 17.40
CA SER A 174 -6.13 8.32 16.68
C SER A 174 -5.71 6.99 16.05
N GLY A 175 -5.70 5.86 16.78
CA GLY A 175 -5.33 4.59 16.17
C GLY A 175 -6.30 4.07 15.10
N ARG A 176 -7.58 4.46 15.12
CA ARG A 176 -8.51 4.15 14.02
C ARG A 176 -8.28 5.04 12.82
N ASP A 177 -7.92 6.31 13.03
CA ASP A 177 -7.51 7.22 11.97
C ASP A 177 -6.20 6.71 11.34
N ASP A 178 -5.21 6.36 12.16
CA ASP A 178 -3.92 5.81 11.75
C ASP A 178 -4.05 4.44 11.04
N LEU A 179 -4.97 3.56 11.48
CA LEU A 179 -5.32 2.31 10.78
C LEU A 179 -5.95 2.61 9.41
N MET A 180 -6.93 3.51 9.36
CA MET A 180 -7.52 3.96 8.09
C MET A 180 -6.46 4.48 7.12
N LEU A 181 -5.43 5.19 7.61
CA LEU A 181 -4.36 5.72 6.74
C LEU A 181 -3.61 4.62 5.98
N SER A 182 -3.36 3.45 6.59
CA SER A 182 -2.76 2.31 5.86
C SER A 182 -3.65 1.76 4.74
N GLY A 183 -4.97 1.89 4.87
CA GLY A 183 -5.92 1.63 3.79
C GLY A 183 -5.95 2.77 2.75
N LEU A 184 -5.94 4.02 3.18
CA LEU A 184 -5.97 5.19 2.30
C LEU A 184 -4.74 5.29 1.39
N VAL A 185 -3.53 4.91 1.84
CA VAL A 185 -2.34 4.93 0.97
C VAL A 185 -2.41 3.87 -0.13
N ASN A 186 -2.81 2.64 0.20
CA ASN A 186 -3.01 1.53 -0.75
C ASN A 186 -4.06 1.88 -1.83
N ASP A 187 -5.12 2.58 -1.42
CA ASP A 187 -6.16 3.06 -2.33
C ASP A 187 -5.66 4.17 -3.29
N TRP A 188 -4.55 4.87 -3.01
CA TRP A 188 -4.06 5.97 -3.87
C TRP A 188 -3.52 5.49 -5.22
N VAL A 189 -2.91 4.30 -5.34
CA VAL A 189 -2.55 3.75 -6.66
C VAL A 189 -3.72 3.05 -7.34
N ASP A 190 -4.69 2.55 -6.57
CA ASP A 190 -5.80 1.72 -7.05
C ASP A 190 -7.04 2.48 -7.55
N ILE A 191 -7.09 3.82 -7.49
CA ILE A 191 -8.29 4.62 -7.85
C ILE A 191 -8.90 4.20 -9.21
N GLY A 192 -8.08 4.02 -10.26
CA GLY A 192 -8.52 3.54 -11.57
C GLY A 192 -9.00 2.08 -11.59
N PRO A 193 -8.19 1.11 -11.12
CA PRO A 193 -8.62 -0.27 -10.89
C PRO A 193 -9.94 -0.41 -10.13
N ASP A 194 -10.10 0.23 -8.97
CA ASP A 194 -11.26 0.09 -8.10
C ASP A 194 -12.52 0.67 -8.74
N LEU A 195 -12.40 1.82 -9.42
CA LEU A 195 -13.48 2.43 -10.20
C LEU A 195 -13.96 1.52 -11.34
N ARG A 196 -13.04 0.77 -11.98
CA ARG A 196 -13.39 -0.28 -12.98
C ARG A 196 -14.09 -1.48 -12.35
N TYR A 197 -13.65 -1.92 -11.17
CA TYR A 197 -14.24 -3.06 -10.47
C TYR A 197 -15.53 -2.73 -9.71
N GLN A 198 -15.86 -1.44 -9.60
CA GLN A 198 -16.99 -0.93 -8.83
C GLN A 198 -16.86 -1.27 -7.33
N GLU A 199 -15.63 -1.27 -6.82
CA GLU A 199 -15.37 -1.46 -5.39
C GLU A 199 -15.93 -0.25 -4.62
N CYS A 200 -16.81 -0.52 -3.65
CA CYS A 200 -17.41 0.53 -2.83
C CYS A 200 -16.41 1.04 -1.79
N SER A 201 -16.56 2.29 -1.36
CA SER A 201 -15.84 2.85 -0.21
C SER A 201 -14.33 3.06 -0.40
N GLN A 202 -13.85 3.02 -1.65
CA GLN A 202 -12.50 3.46 -2.02
C GLN A 202 -12.20 4.86 -1.44
N SER A 203 -11.04 4.99 -0.81
CA SER A 203 -10.74 6.06 0.15
C SER A 203 -10.61 7.45 -0.47
N VAL A 204 -9.95 7.56 -1.62
CA VAL A 204 -9.79 8.83 -2.32
C VAL A 204 -11.15 9.33 -2.81
N LEU A 205 -11.97 8.44 -3.37
CA LEU A 205 -13.33 8.76 -3.80
C LEU A 205 -14.23 9.14 -2.61
N ALA A 206 -14.10 8.48 -1.45
CA ALA A 206 -14.82 8.88 -0.24
C ALA A 206 -14.44 10.31 0.20
N LEU A 207 -13.14 10.61 0.29
CA LEU A 207 -12.63 11.93 0.69
C LEU A 207 -12.93 13.04 -0.33
N THR A 208 -12.97 12.75 -1.63
CA THR A 208 -13.42 13.69 -2.68
C THR A 208 -14.94 13.70 -2.87
N ARG A 209 -15.70 12.94 -2.06
CA ARG A 209 -17.17 12.79 -2.16
C ARG A 209 -17.65 12.36 -3.56
N GLY A 210 -16.85 11.52 -4.21
CA GLY A 210 -17.08 10.95 -5.54
C GLY A 210 -16.51 11.78 -6.70
N SER A 211 -15.80 12.89 -6.43
CA SER A 211 -15.24 13.75 -7.48
C SER A 211 -13.91 13.23 -8.02
N LEU A 212 -13.77 13.25 -9.35
CA LEU A 212 -12.53 13.03 -10.10
C LEU A 212 -11.92 14.35 -10.63
N ALA A 213 -12.41 15.51 -10.18
CA ALA A 213 -11.86 16.79 -10.61
C ALA A 213 -10.46 17.01 -10.00
N MET A 214 -9.53 17.52 -10.81
CA MET A 214 -8.12 17.71 -10.42
C MET A 214 -7.95 18.53 -9.14
N GLY A 215 -8.78 19.55 -8.93
CA GLY A 215 -8.76 20.37 -7.71
C GLY A 215 -9.13 19.57 -6.46
N ASP A 216 -10.17 18.74 -6.53
CA ASP A 216 -10.61 17.90 -5.40
C ASP A 216 -9.59 16.79 -5.10
N LEU A 217 -8.98 16.21 -6.14
CA LEU A 217 -7.89 15.25 -5.99
C LEU A 217 -6.65 15.87 -5.33
N LEU A 218 -6.24 17.08 -5.71
CA LEU A 218 -5.13 17.80 -5.08
C LEU A 218 -5.45 18.16 -3.61
N ILE A 219 -6.67 18.63 -3.33
CA ILE A 219 -7.20 18.89 -1.98
C ILE A 219 -7.18 17.62 -1.12
N CYS A 220 -7.51 16.46 -1.70
CA CYS A 220 -7.44 15.18 -1.02
C CYS A 220 -5.98 14.77 -0.74
N TYR A 221 -5.09 14.89 -1.72
CA TYR A 221 -3.68 14.51 -1.60
C TYR A 221 -2.94 15.30 -0.53
N GLU A 222 -3.15 16.63 -0.52
CA GLU A 222 -2.68 17.54 0.52
C GLU A 222 -3.09 17.07 1.92
N ARG A 223 -4.37 16.72 2.11
CA ARG A 223 -4.91 16.26 3.40
C ARG A 223 -4.43 14.87 3.78
N THR A 224 -4.23 13.95 2.83
CA THR A 224 -3.53 12.69 3.07
C THR A 224 -2.13 12.99 3.63
N LEU A 225 -1.35 13.83 2.93
CA LEU A 225 0.00 14.18 3.34
C LEU A 225 0.09 14.83 4.73
N TRP A 226 -0.86 15.69 5.09
CA TRP A 226 -0.91 16.28 6.44
C TRP A 226 -1.14 15.25 7.55
N MET A 227 -1.97 14.22 7.29
CA MET A 227 -2.20 13.11 8.22
C MET A 227 -0.99 12.16 8.29
N LEU A 228 -0.28 11.96 7.16
CA LEU A 228 0.99 11.23 7.12
C LEU A 228 2.10 11.95 7.90
N ASN A 229 2.25 13.27 7.72
CA ASN A 229 3.20 14.09 8.45
C ASN A 229 2.95 14.04 9.97
N ALA A 230 1.68 14.08 10.40
CA ALA A 230 1.28 13.97 11.81
C ALA A 230 1.64 12.60 12.42
N ASN A 231 1.58 11.53 11.63
CA ASN A 231 2.07 10.20 12.02
C ASN A 231 3.60 10.13 12.09
N PHE A 232 4.29 10.66 11.08
CA PHE A 232 5.74 10.50 10.86
C PHE A 232 6.64 10.98 12.02
N ILE A 233 6.24 12.01 12.77
CA ILE A 233 6.99 12.50 13.94
C ILE A 233 6.49 11.98 15.29
N SER A 234 5.39 11.23 15.32
CA SER A 234 4.73 10.87 16.57
C SER A 234 5.26 9.55 17.10
N GLU A 235 6.12 9.60 18.13
CA GLU A 235 6.57 8.42 18.89
C GLU A 235 5.37 7.57 19.36
N GLN A 236 4.24 8.18 19.69
CA GLN A 236 3.01 7.49 20.10
C GLN A 236 2.30 6.76 18.96
N ARG A 237 2.47 7.22 17.71
CA ARG A 237 1.88 6.60 16.50
C ARG A 237 2.93 5.85 15.66
N HIS A 238 4.09 5.55 16.25
CA HIS A 238 5.22 4.98 15.50
C HIS A 238 4.84 3.71 14.73
N VAL A 239 4.10 2.79 15.36
CA VAL A 239 3.62 1.56 14.69
C VAL A 239 2.69 1.90 13.53
N GLY A 240 1.70 2.79 13.71
CA GLY A 240 0.81 3.20 12.62
C GLY A 240 1.55 3.83 11.44
N CYS A 241 2.55 4.67 11.72
CA CYS A 241 3.49 5.16 10.71
C CYS A 241 4.22 4.00 10.01
N MET A 242 4.72 2.99 10.73
CA MET A 242 5.36 1.83 10.09
C MET A 242 4.37 0.96 9.30
N THR A 243 3.09 0.86 9.69
CA THR A 243 2.05 0.13 8.92
C THR A 243 1.75 0.82 7.59
N ILE A 244 1.64 2.15 7.62
CA ILE A 244 1.47 2.99 6.42
C ILE A 244 2.69 2.85 5.48
N VAL A 245 3.90 2.98 6.04
CA VAL A 245 5.17 2.82 5.32
C VAL A 245 5.32 1.41 4.74
N GLY A 246 4.84 0.40 5.48
CA GLY A 246 4.74 -0.98 5.04
C GLY A 246 3.88 -1.14 3.79
N ALA A 247 2.65 -0.59 3.81
CA ALA A 247 1.75 -0.63 2.66
C ALA A 247 2.38 0.08 1.45
N CYS A 248 2.99 1.24 1.65
CA CYS A 248 3.70 2.00 0.61
C CYS A 248 4.82 1.19 -0.06
N ILE A 249 5.66 0.51 0.71
CA ILE A 249 6.72 -0.36 0.17
C ILE A 249 6.14 -1.59 -0.53
N TRP A 250 5.04 -2.15 -0.02
CA TRP A 250 4.36 -3.28 -0.66
C TRP A 250 3.81 -2.92 -2.05
N GLU A 251 3.19 -1.76 -2.22
CA GLU A 251 2.72 -1.27 -3.54
C GLU A 251 3.87 -1.15 -4.55
N LEU A 252 5.02 -0.61 -4.12
CA LEU A 252 6.19 -0.43 -4.98
C LEU A 252 6.95 -1.73 -5.31
N CYS A 253 6.67 -2.81 -4.57
CA CYS A 253 7.35 -4.11 -4.69
C CYS A 253 6.46 -5.27 -5.16
N ASN A 254 5.13 -5.14 -5.16
CA ASN A 254 4.21 -6.21 -5.55
C ASN A 254 3.69 -6.00 -6.99
N HIS A 255 3.82 -7.02 -7.85
CA HIS A 255 3.26 -7.04 -9.22
C HIS A 255 1.72 -7.02 -9.30
N ARG A 256 1.02 -6.55 -8.26
CA ARG A 256 -0.43 -6.34 -8.21
C ARG A 256 -0.86 -5.18 -9.11
N GLN A 257 -0.08 -4.10 -9.13
CA GLN A 257 -0.32 -2.89 -9.93
C GLN A 257 0.89 -2.57 -10.81
N ASP A 258 0.68 -1.91 -11.95
CA ASP A 258 1.77 -1.42 -12.81
C ASP A 258 2.14 0.03 -12.42
N VAL A 259 2.57 0.21 -11.17
CA VAL A 259 2.73 1.54 -10.55
C VAL A 259 3.68 2.46 -11.32
N TRP A 260 4.77 1.91 -11.88
CA TRP A 260 5.75 2.67 -12.66
C TRP A 260 5.19 3.12 -14.01
N ARG A 261 4.34 2.30 -14.63
CA ARG A 261 3.55 2.70 -15.78
C ARG A 261 2.58 3.82 -15.43
N TYR A 262 1.85 3.71 -14.32
CA TYR A 262 0.93 4.76 -13.88
C TYR A 262 1.67 6.09 -13.68
N TYR A 263 2.79 6.09 -12.94
CA TYR A 263 3.66 7.26 -12.82
C TYR A 263 4.07 7.83 -14.20
N SER A 264 4.47 6.97 -15.15
CA SER A 264 4.89 7.40 -16.49
C SER A 264 3.79 8.09 -17.34
N LEU A 265 2.52 7.96 -16.96
CA LEU A 265 1.37 8.59 -17.62
C LEU A 265 1.02 9.99 -17.06
N ALA A 266 1.57 10.37 -15.90
CA ALA A 266 1.14 11.55 -15.14
C ALA A 266 2.26 12.22 -14.30
N HIS A 267 3.54 11.90 -14.56
CA HIS A 267 4.70 12.42 -13.81
C HIS A 267 4.87 13.95 -13.87
N ASP A 268 4.24 14.61 -14.83
CA ASP A 268 4.17 16.06 -14.97
C ASP A 268 3.32 16.71 -13.88
N LEU A 269 2.26 16.02 -13.42
CA LEU A 269 1.33 16.51 -12.38
C LEU A 269 1.97 16.61 -10.99
N CYS A 270 3.13 15.98 -10.77
CA CYS A 270 3.97 16.22 -9.59
C CYS A 270 4.28 17.72 -9.38
N SER A 271 4.35 18.50 -10.47
CA SER A 271 4.55 19.96 -10.39
C SER A 271 3.38 20.70 -9.73
N SER A 272 2.14 20.23 -9.93
CA SER A 272 0.95 20.76 -9.26
C SER A 272 0.98 20.47 -7.76
N VAL A 273 1.36 19.25 -7.37
CA VAL A 273 1.53 18.85 -5.96
C VAL A 273 2.58 19.70 -5.25
N GLN A 274 3.69 20.01 -5.93
CA GLN A 274 4.77 20.86 -5.41
C GLN A 274 4.38 22.34 -5.19
N SER A 275 3.16 22.75 -5.56
CA SER A 275 2.62 24.10 -5.30
C SER A 275 1.73 24.21 -4.05
N LEU A 276 1.51 23.09 -3.36
CA LEU A 276 0.63 22.98 -2.18
C LEU A 276 1.44 23.08 -0.86
N ASP A 277 0.76 23.35 0.25
CA ASP A 277 1.38 23.48 1.58
C ASP A 277 1.62 22.10 2.23
N LEU A 278 2.36 21.23 1.54
CA LEU A 278 2.53 19.80 1.83
C LEU A 278 3.12 19.45 3.21
N TYR A 279 3.68 20.41 3.94
CA TYR A 279 4.40 20.18 5.19
C TYR A 279 3.60 20.45 6.46
N ASN A 280 2.32 20.85 6.38
CA ASN A 280 1.50 20.98 7.58
C ASN A 280 1.18 19.60 8.21
N MET A 281 0.76 19.60 9.48
CA MET A 281 0.35 18.42 10.22
C MET A 281 -1.07 18.62 10.77
N ALA A 282 -1.96 17.65 10.51
CA ALA A 282 -3.37 17.70 10.87
C ALA A 282 -3.93 16.29 11.05
N ASP A 283 -4.87 16.10 11.99
CA ASP A 283 -5.62 14.84 12.10
C ASP A 283 -6.83 14.84 11.15
N LEU A 284 -7.46 13.67 10.95
CA LEU A 284 -8.60 13.53 10.04
C LEU A 284 -9.74 14.52 10.33
N ALA A 285 -9.98 14.81 11.61
CA ALA A 285 -11.00 15.75 12.05
C ALA A 285 -10.64 17.22 11.78
N ASP A 286 -9.36 17.55 11.64
CA ASP A 286 -8.88 18.87 11.21
C ASP A 286 -8.98 19.02 9.69
N CYS A 287 -8.70 17.95 8.94
CA CYS A 287 -8.79 17.91 7.49
C CYS A 287 -10.25 17.96 6.96
N TYR A 288 -11.21 17.29 7.62
CA TYR A 288 -12.58 17.11 7.12
C TYR A 288 -13.68 17.26 8.19
N THR A 289 -14.83 17.84 7.80
CA THR A 289 -16.06 17.81 8.61
C THR A 289 -16.64 16.39 8.72
N PRO A 290 -17.60 16.13 9.63
CA PRO A 290 -18.31 14.84 9.66
C PRO A 290 -18.96 14.46 8.33
N ASP A 291 -19.41 15.43 7.53
CA ASP A 291 -20.01 15.23 6.20
C ASP A 291 -18.97 15.14 5.06
N LEU A 292 -17.71 14.82 5.40
CA LEU A 292 -16.56 14.71 4.49
C LEU A 292 -16.23 15.99 3.69
N ILE A 293 -16.65 17.17 4.17
CA ILE A 293 -16.33 18.45 3.51
C ILE A 293 -14.89 18.85 3.87
N PRO A 294 -14.01 19.13 2.89
CA PRO A 294 -12.66 19.62 3.16
C PRO A 294 -12.69 20.91 3.98
N ARG A 295 -11.91 20.96 5.05
CA ARG A 295 -11.74 22.15 5.90
C ARG A 295 -10.51 22.94 5.45
N HIS A 296 -10.50 24.23 5.76
CA HIS A 296 -9.25 24.97 5.88
C HIS A 296 -8.54 24.54 7.18
N ILE A 297 -7.24 24.29 7.08
CA ILE A 297 -6.38 24.02 8.22
C ILE A 297 -6.20 25.31 9.06
N PRO A 298 -6.00 25.24 10.40
CA PRO A 298 -5.77 26.44 11.20
C PRO A 298 -4.51 27.23 10.80
N ASP A 299 -4.56 28.56 10.94
CA ASP A 299 -3.43 29.46 10.64
C ASP A 299 -2.20 29.21 11.55
N ASP A 300 -2.40 28.55 12.70
CA ASP A 300 -1.38 28.17 13.67
C ASP A 300 -1.00 26.68 13.61
N ALA A 301 -1.39 25.97 12.55
CA ALA A 301 -1.07 24.56 12.36
C ALA A 301 0.44 24.30 12.35
N LYS A 302 0.83 23.15 12.90
CA LYS A 302 2.25 22.79 13.05
C LYS A 302 2.81 22.35 11.71
N VAL A 303 3.86 23.02 11.26
CA VAL A 303 4.67 22.59 10.11
C VAL A 303 5.68 21.52 10.55
N LEU A 304 5.79 20.45 9.76
CA LEU A 304 6.76 19.38 9.91
C LEU A 304 8.18 19.89 9.61
N PRO A 305 9.13 19.81 10.56
CA PRO A 305 10.54 20.02 10.24
C PRO A 305 11.09 18.85 9.40
N VAL A 306 11.36 19.10 8.12
CA VAL A 306 11.99 18.14 7.19
C VAL A 306 13.48 18.48 6.99
N PRO A 307 14.40 17.94 7.81
CA PRO A 307 15.83 18.19 7.64
C PRO A 307 16.33 17.49 6.37
N ARG A 308 16.76 18.25 5.36
CA ARG A 308 17.29 17.73 4.08
C ARG A 308 18.78 18.04 3.91
N ARG A 309 19.54 17.15 3.27
CA ARG A 309 20.88 17.43 2.73
C ARG A 309 21.03 16.99 1.27
N SER A 310 22.03 17.53 0.58
CA SER A 310 22.37 17.15 -0.79
C SER A 310 22.93 15.73 -0.83
N HIS A 311 22.23 14.82 -1.49
CA HIS A 311 22.69 13.48 -1.85
C HIS A 311 23.18 13.47 -3.30
N PRO A 312 24.45 13.12 -3.58
CA PRO A 312 24.95 12.98 -4.95
C PRO A 312 24.55 11.63 -5.54
N TYR A 313 24.13 11.60 -6.80
CA TYR A 313 23.76 10.37 -7.51
C TYR A 313 24.61 10.14 -8.76
N LYS A 314 24.78 8.85 -9.11
CA LYS A 314 25.36 8.37 -10.37
C LYS A 314 24.65 7.08 -10.78
N VAL A 315 23.82 7.13 -11.83
CA VAL A 315 23.05 5.99 -12.34
C VAL A 315 23.31 5.75 -13.82
N HIS A 316 23.17 4.50 -14.27
CA HIS A 316 23.38 4.13 -15.67
C HIS A 316 22.10 3.50 -16.23
N VAL A 317 21.53 4.11 -17.28
CA VAL A 317 20.29 3.64 -17.92
C VAL A 317 20.45 3.64 -19.43
N ALA A 318 20.14 2.50 -20.06
CA ALA A 318 20.27 2.29 -21.51
C ALA A 318 21.65 2.67 -22.11
N GLY A 319 22.72 2.55 -21.31
CA GLY A 319 24.08 2.93 -21.70
C GLY A 319 24.43 4.42 -21.50
N THR A 320 23.47 5.24 -21.06
CA THR A 320 23.69 6.64 -20.67
C THR A 320 24.00 6.73 -19.19
N GLU A 321 25.03 7.49 -18.82
CA GLU A 321 25.36 7.84 -17.44
C GLU A 321 24.67 9.16 -17.04
N TYR A 322 23.91 9.16 -15.95
CA TYR A 322 23.29 10.33 -15.35
C TYR A 322 23.96 10.61 -14.00
N THR A 323 24.41 11.86 -13.80
CA THR A 323 25.03 12.31 -12.55
C THR A 323 24.42 13.62 -12.09
N GLY A 324 24.38 13.84 -10.78
CA GLY A 324 23.82 15.07 -10.22
C GLY A 324 23.66 15.00 -8.71
N SER A 325 22.75 15.80 -8.18
CA SER A 325 22.38 15.80 -6.76
C SER A 325 20.90 16.09 -6.56
N VAL A 326 20.37 15.63 -5.42
CA VAL A 326 18.99 15.85 -4.96
C VAL A 326 18.98 16.13 -3.45
N MET A 327 18.03 16.94 -2.97
CA MET A 327 17.91 17.27 -1.54
C MET A 327 17.00 16.26 -0.84
N LEU A 328 17.56 15.26 -0.16
CA LEU A 328 16.82 14.21 0.54
C LEU A 328 16.87 14.41 2.06
N HIS A 329 15.84 13.93 2.75
CA HIS A 329 15.78 13.86 4.21
C HIS A 329 17.03 13.20 4.79
N THR A 330 17.63 13.79 5.83
CA THR A 330 18.98 13.38 6.29
C THR A 330 19.05 11.92 6.68
N ALA A 331 18.00 11.35 7.28
CA ALA A 331 17.97 9.93 7.64
C ALA A 331 18.10 8.97 6.45
N VAL A 332 17.66 9.37 5.24
CA VAL A 332 17.87 8.57 4.01
C VAL A 332 19.35 8.63 3.63
N CYS A 333 19.94 9.83 3.64
CA CYS A 333 21.37 10.02 3.35
C CYS A 333 22.26 9.28 4.36
N ASP A 334 22.00 9.45 5.67
CA ASP A 334 22.73 8.78 6.75
C ASP A 334 22.62 7.25 6.65
N ALA A 335 21.48 6.73 6.20
CA ALA A 335 21.29 5.30 5.99
C ALA A 335 22.05 4.77 4.76
N VAL A 336 22.11 5.52 3.65
CA VAL A 336 22.95 5.14 2.50
C VAL A 336 24.43 5.25 2.84
N ASP A 337 24.84 6.34 3.50
CA ASP A 337 26.23 6.59 3.88
C ASP A 337 26.76 5.58 4.93
N SER A 338 25.87 4.95 5.71
CA SER A 338 26.19 3.86 6.66
C SER A 338 25.97 2.44 6.13
N GLY A 339 25.46 2.28 4.90
CA GLY A 339 25.14 0.96 4.31
C GLY A 339 23.84 0.32 4.82
N LEU A 340 23.08 1.02 5.67
CA LEU A 340 21.77 0.62 6.19
C LEU A 340 20.69 0.54 5.09
N LEU A 341 20.78 1.41 4.07
CA LEU A 341 20.00 1.32 2.83
C LEU A 341 20.93 1.19 1.61
N PRO A 342 20.70 0.23 0.69
CA PRO A 342 21.42 0.19 -0.57
C PRO A 342 21.12 1.43 -1.41
N ALA A 343 22.15 2.05 -1.99
CA ALA A 343 21.98 3.20 -2.89
C ALA A 343 21.11 2.86 -4.11
N THR A 344 21.02 1.59 -4.51
CA THR A 344 20.10 1.09 -5.55
C THR A 344 18.62 1.34 -5.23
N VAL A 345 18.21 1.26 -3.96
CA VAL A 345 16.83 1.53 -3.52
C VAL A 345 16.47 3.00 -3.75
N VAL A 346 17.33 3.93 -3.29
CA VAL A 346 17.16 5.38 -3.51
C VAL A 346 17.25 5.74 -5.00
N ASN A 347 18.15 5.08 -5.75
CA ASN A 347 18.25 5.25 -7.18
C ASN A 347 16.93 4.86 -7.89
N TYR A 348 16.36 3.72 -7.54
CA TYR A 348 15.15 3.19 -8.17
C TYR A 348 13.89 3.99 -7.81
N GLN A 349 13.67 4.30 -6.52
CA GLN A 349 12.47 5.01 -6.07
C GLN A 349 12.54 6.53 -6.30
N ILE A 350 13.69 7.18 -6.08
CA ILE A 350 13.78 8.66 -6.14
C ILE A 350 14.45 9.14 -7.43
N ILE A 351 15.62 8.59 -7.79
CA ILE A 351 16.43 9.18 -8.88
C ILE A 351 15.81 8.90 -10.25
N LEU A 352 15.36 7.68 -10.55
CA LEU A 352 14.79 7.37 -11.87
C LEU A 352 13.47 8.14 -12.13
N PRO A 353 12.51 8.22 -11.19
CA PRO A 353 11.30 9.05 -11.35
C PRO A 353 11.62 10.55 -11.47
N LEU A 354 12.68 11.04 -10.80
CA LEU A 354 13.16 12.42 -10.92
C LEU A 354 13.74 12.72 -12.31
N LEU A 355 14.51 11.81 -12.90
CA LEU A 355 15.07 11.97 -14.25
C LEU A 355 13.98 12.02 -15.32
N LEU A 356 12.96 11.15 -15.22
CA LEU A 356 11.78 11.21 -16.09
C LEU A 356 11.03 12.56 -15.92
N ARG A 357 10.76 12.97 -14.67
CA ARG A 357 10.03 14.21 -14.39
C ARG A 357 10.73 15.47 -14.91
N ARG A 358 12.07 15.48 -14.96
CA ARG A 358 12.86 16.59 -15.52
C ARG A 358 12.99 16.54 -17.05
N GLY A 359 12.53 15.48 -17.72
CA GLY A 359 12.77 15.25 -19.13
C GLY A 359 14.23 14.90 -19.47
N GLU A 360 15.02 14.48 -18.47
CA GLU A 360 16.38 13.94 -18.69
C GLU A 360 16.30 12.53 -19.33
N MET A 361 15.20 11.82 -19.14
CA MET A 361 14.94 10.47 -19.63
C MET A 361 13.52 10.36 -20.20
N ASP A 362 13.33 9.62 -21.30
CA ASP A 362 12.00 9.36 -21.87
C ASP A 362 11.26 8.21 -21.18
N SER A 363 9.92 8.19 -21.28
CA SER A 363 9.07 7.19 -20.63
C SER A 363 9.36 5.75 -21.09
N GLY A 364 9.80 5.52 -22.32
CA GLY A 364 10.13 4.19 -22.84
C GLY A 364 11.44 3.66 -22.26
N THR A 365 12.46 4.49 -22.20
CA THR A 365 13.74 4.21 -21.52
C THR A 365 13.53 3.99 -20.03
N PHE A 366 12.71 4.83 -19.38
CA PHE A 366 12.32 4.69 -17.98
C PHE A 366 11.65 3.33 -17.72
N LEU A 367 10.54 3.02 -18.40
CA LEU A 367 9.81 1.77 -18.17
C LEU A 367 10.66 0.53 -18.45
N SER A 368 11.44 0.52 -19.55
CA SER A 368 12.33 -0.61 -19.85
C SER A 368 13.47 -0.80 -18.83
N HIS A 369 13.76 0.22 -18.00
CA HIS A 369 14.62 0.08 -16.84
C HIS A 369 13.84 -0.40 -15.61
N MET A 370 12.69 0.21 -15.29
CA MET A 370 11.89 -0.16 -14.11
C MET A 370 11.46 -1.64 -14.19
N ASP A 371 10.84 -2.04 -15.30
CA ASP A 371 10.39 -3.43 -15.54
C ASP A 371 11.52 -4.46 -15.34
N ARG A 372 12.74 -4.10 -15.77
CA ARG A 372 13.91 -5.00 -15.78
C ARG A 372 14.54 -5.18 -14.39
N HIS A 373 14.50 -4.15 -13.55
CA HIS A 373 15.14 -4.16 -12.24
C HIS A 373 14.12 -4.33 -11.09
N TYR A 374 12.83 -4.40 -11.37
CA TYR A 374 11.76 -4.55 -10.38
C TYR A 374 12.00 -5.68 -9.35
N CYS A 375 12.18 -6.91 -9.82
CA CYS A 375 12.44 -8.06 -8.92
C CYS A 375 13.84 -8.02 -8.28
N ALA A 376 14.74 -7.11 -8.69
CA ALA A 376 16.00 -6.84 -7.99
C ALA A 376 15.85 -5.74 -6.92
N HIS A 377 15.03 -4.71 -7.18
CA HIS A 377 14.67 -3.67 -6.20
C HIS A 377 13.95 -4.26 -4.97
N PHE A 378 12.98 -5.17 -5.20
CA PHE A 378 12.37 -5.95 -4.12
C PHE A 378 13.41 -6.77 -3.35
N ALA A 379 14.35 -7.43 -4.05
CA ALA A 379 15.40 -8.22 -3.41
C ALA A 379 16.34 -7.37 -2.53
N ASP A 380 16.70 -6.16 -2.98
CA ASP A 380 17.51 -5.21 -2.21
C ASP A 380 16.77 -4.72 -0.95
N ILE A 381 15.46 -4.44 -1.03
CA ILE A 381 14.63 -4.04 0.12
C ILE A 381 14.48 -5.20 1.13
N MET A 382 14.22 -6.42 0.66
CA MET A 382 14.14 -7.60 1.52
C MET A 382 15.46 -7.85 2.26
N ARG A 383 16.58 -7.89 1.52
CA ARG A 383 17.91 -8.11 2.08
C ARG A 383 18.31 -7.01 3.06
N SER A 384 18.04 -5.74 2.75
CA SER A 384 18.42 -4.63 3.64
C SER A 384 17.61 -4.61 4.94
N GLY A 385 16.33 -5.01 4.93
CA GLY A 385 15.54 -5.22 6.15
C GLY A 385 16.08 -6.35 7.01
N HIS A 386 16.25 -7.55 6.43
CA HIS A 386 16.75 -8.72 7.15
C HIS A 386 18.20 -8.55 7.66
N THR A 387 19.08 -7.89 6.90
CA THR A 387 20.48 -7.62 7.30
C THR A 387 20.59 -6.72 8.54
N HIS A 388 19.62 -5.84 8.74
CA HIS A 388 19.59 -4.86 9.82
C HIS A 388 18.51 -5.14 10.87
N ASP A 389 18.03 -6.39 10.92
CA ASP A 389 17.03 -6.90 11.86
C ASP A 389 15.78 -6.00 11.96
N PHE A 390 15.37 -5.44 10.81
CA PHE A 390 14.29 -4.45 10.64
C PHE A 390 14.38 -3.24 11.59
N SER A 391 15.55 -3.00 12.20
CA SER A 391 15.71 -2.17 13.40
C SER A 391 15.13 -0.77 13.28
N ARG A 392 14.85 -0.13 14.42
CA ARG A 392 14.21 1.21 14.46
C ARG A 392 14.94 2.30 13.65
N LEU A 393 16.24 2.14 13.40
CA LEU A 393 17.00 2.99 12.46
C LEU A 393 16.65 2.70 11.00
N TYR A 394 16.57 1.43 10.60
CA TYR A 394 16.10 0.99 9.28
C TYR A 394 14.67 1.46 9.01
N GLY A 395 13.75 1.20 9.95
CA GLY A 395 12.35 1.65 9.84
C GLY A 395 12.22 3.17 9.68
N ARG A 396 13.01 3.95 10.42
CA ARG A 396 13.07 5.41 10.26
C ARG A 396 13.64 5.85 8.89
N ALA A 397 14.62 5.11 8.36
CA ALA A 397 15.22 5.40 7.06
C ALA A 397 14.23 5.12 5.91
N ILE A 398 13.55 3.97 5.93
CA ILE A 398 12.50 3.64 4.96
C ILE A 398 11.30 4.60 5.08
N ALA A 399 10.88 4.94 6.30
CA ALA A 399 9.81 5.91 6.50
C ALA A 399 10.15 7.29 5.92
N ALA A 400 11.40 7.75 6.11
CA ALA A 400 11.87 8.99 5.50
C ALA A 400 11.96 8.91 3.98
N LEU A 401 12.22 7.73 3.40
CA LEU A 401 12.24 7.51 1.96
C LEU A 401 10.83 7.55 1.35
N VAL A 402 9.89 6.80 1.94
CA VAL A 402 8.46 6.83 1.56
C VAL A 402 7.89 8.26 1.68
N MET A 403 8.21 8.99 2.74
CA MET A 403 7.76 10.38 2.85
C MET A 403 8.35 11.31 1.77
N GLU A 404 9.57 11.05 1.27
CA GLU A 404 10.09 11.76 0.09
C GLU A 404 9.32 11.43 -1.19
N ASP A 405 8.90 10.18 -1.38
CA ASP A 405 8.00 9.80 -2.49
C ASP A 405 6.69 10.61 -2.43
N TRP A 406 6.05 10.67 -1.25
CA TRP A 406 4.84 11.48 -1.04
C TRP A 406 5.08 12.98 -1.25
N TRP A 407 6.07 13.61 -0.60
CA TRP A 407 6.38 15.04 -0.82
C TRP A 407 6.81 15.37 -2.25
N SER A 408 7.28 14.38 -3.02
CA SER A 408 7.58 14.55 -4.44
C SER A 408 6.35 14.53 -5.35
N GLY A 409 5.19 14.05 -4.86
CA GLY A 409 3.97 13.82 -5.64
C GLY A 409 3.93 12.50 -6.41
N LEU A 410 4.81 11.54 -6.10
CA LEU A 410 4.91 10.25 -6.80
C LEU A 410 3.60 9.46 -6.72
N TYR A 411 3.03 9.32 -5.52
CA TYR A 411 1.74 8.63 -5.32
C TYR A 411 0.57 9.35 -5.99
N PHE A 412 0.61 10.69 -6.10
CA PHE A 412 -0.42 11.44 -6.84
C PHE A 412 -0.39 11.12 -8.34
N ALA A 413 0.81 11.13 -8.93
CA ALA A 413 1.00 10.76 -10.33
C ALA A 413 0.63 9.28 -10.57
N MET A 414 0.89 8.38 -9.62
CA MET A 414 0.43 6.99 -9.73
C MET A 414 -1.10 6.86 -9.69
N GLY A 415 -1.80 7.59 -8.81
CA GLY A 415 -3.27 7.57 -8.75
C GLY A 415 -3.96 8.16 -9.98
N VAL A 416 -3.48 9.31 -10.47
CA VAL A 416 -4.00 9.89 -11.71
C VAL A 416 -3.60 9.05 -12.93
N GLY A 417 -2.42 8.44 -12.93
CA GLY A 417 -1.97 7.51 -13.94
C GLY A 417 -2.82 6.24 -14.03
N SER A 418 -3.25 5.69 -12.89
CA SER A 418 -4.13 4.52 -12.86
C SER A 418 -5.53 4.87 -13.37
N LEU A 419 -6.05 6.07 -13.05
CA LEU A 419 -7.27 6.63 -13.66
C LEU A 419 -7.16 6.82 -15.18
N ILE A 420 -5.97 7.16 -15.71
CA ILE A 420 -5.75 7.30 -17.16
C ILE A 420 -5.76 5.93 -17.85
N GLU A 421 -5.01 4.94 -17.33
CA GLU A 421 -5.02 3.56 -17.87
C GLU A 421 -6.40 2.89 -17.68
N ALA A 422 -7.21 3.35 -16.71
CA ALA A 422 -8.56 2.88 -16.46
C ALA A 422 -9.58 3.24 -17.55
N GLN A 423 -9.30 4.19 -18.46
CA GLN A 423 -10.26 4.62 -19.48
C GLN A 423 -10.40 3.58 -20.63
N PRO A 424 -11.63 3.13 -20.98
CA PRO A 424 -11.84 2.08 -21.99
C PRO A 424 -11.20 2.36 -23.36
N ASP A 425 -11.27 3.61 -23.83
CA ASP A 425 -10.73 4.03 -25.14
C ASP A 425 -9.22 4.34 -25.11
N ARG A 426 -8.56 4.14 -23.95
CA ARG A 426 -7.10 4.31 -23.76
C ARG A 426 -6.39 3.02 -23.32
N ILE A 427 -7.12 1.91 -23.24
CA ILE A 427 -6.58 0.59 -22.87
C ILE A 427 -5.37 0.25 -23.73
N SER A 428 -4.22 0.03 -23.09
CA SER A 428 -3.24 -0.92 -23.62
C SER A 428 -3.63 -2.33 -23.16
N ASN A 429 -3.30 -3.35 -23.96
CA ASN A 429 -3.49 -4.73 -23.54
C ASN A 429 -2.68 -5.02 -22.28
N ASP A 430 -3.21 -5.86 -21.40
CA ASP A 430 -2.46 -6.43 -20.26
C ASP A 430 -1.09 -6.91 -20.74
N ARG A 431 -0.03 -6.47 -20.06
CA ARG A 431 1.35 -6.86 -20.39
C ARG A 431 1.47 -8.37 -20.30
N SER A 432 2.09 -9.00 -21.30
CA SER A 432 2.41 -10.43 -21.26
C SER A 432 3.49 -10.66 -20.20
N HIS A 433 3.06 -11.19 -19.05
CA HIS A 433 3.91 -11.65 -17.94
C HIS A 433 4.86 -12.79 -18.37
#